data_AF-A0A7W8E4Y2-F1
#
_entry.id   AF-A0A7W8E4Y2-F1
#
_cell.length_a   1.000
_cell.length_b   1.000
_cell.length_c   1.000
_cell.angle_alpha   90.00
_cell.angle_beta   90.00
_cell.angle_gamma   90.00
#
_symmetry.space_group_name_H-M   'P 1'
#
loop_
_entity.id
_entity.type
_entity.pdbx_description
1 polymer ?
#
loop_
_entity_poly.entity_id
_entity_poly.type
_entity_poly.pdbx_seq_one_letter_code
_entity_poly.pdbx_strand_id
1 'polypeptide(L)' 'MPYTNDPFAHRINPNGTKDSICKKCFLTVGTGETEEHMKILERDHVCDRWRLEVIEIARQRSKVNQ' A
#
# COMPACT_ATOMS: atom_id res chain seq x y z
N MET A 1 -14.57 -12.62 12.95
CA MET A 1 -14.25 -11.37 12.22
C MET A 1 -13.41 -11.75 11.02
N PRO A 2 -13.93 -11.70 9.77
CA PRO A 2 -13.11 -12.06 8.63
C PRO A 2 -12.05 -10.97 8.47
N TYR A 3 -10.78 -11.33 8.57
CA TYR A 3 -9.68 -10.49 8.13
C TYR A 3 -9.88 -10.28 6.63
N THR A 4 -10.52 -9.16 6.25
CA THR A 4 -10.69 -8.79 4.85
C THR A 4 -9.30 -8.71 4.25
N ASN A 5 -9.09 -9.39 3.13
CA ASN A 5 -7.85 -9.36 2.38
C ASN A 5 -7.73 -8.02 1.65
N ASP A 6 -7.75 -6.94 2.42
CA ASP A 6 -7.70 -5.58 1.91
C ASP A 6 -6.34 -5.39 1.24
N PRO A 7 -6.28 -5.00 -0.04
CA PRO A 7 -5.02 -4.72 -0.71
C PRO A 7 -4.28 -3.53 -0.10
N PHE A 8 -4.91 -2.76 0.78
CA PHE A 8 -4.34 -1.62 1.46
C PHE A 8 -4.16 -1.88 2.97
N ALA A 9 -3.09 -1.32 3.51
CA ALA A 9 -2.83 -1.23 4.94
C ALA A 9 -3.05 0.22 5.34
N HIS A 10 -3.68 0.44 6.49
CA HIS A 10 -3.89 1.79 6.99
C HIS A 10 -3.03 2.09 8.20
N ARG A 11 -2.42 3.27 8.19
CA ARG A 11 -1.66 3.80 9.33
C ARG A 11 -2.30 5.07 9.84
N ILE A 12 -2.54 5.16 11.14
CA ILE A 12 -2.99 6.39 11.78
C ILE A 12 -1.76 7.23 12.12
N ASN A 13 -1.76 8.47 11.68
CA ASN A 13 -0.70 9.43 11.92
C ASN A 13 -0.96 10.22 13.22
N PRO A 14 0.07 10.83 13.84
CA PRO A 14 -0.07 11.59 15.09
C PRO A 14 -1.03 12.78 15.00
N ASN A 15 -1.23 13.33 13.81
CA ASN A 15 -2.18 14.42 13.54
C ASN A 15 -3.63 13.94 13.39
N GLY A 16 -3.91 12.65 13.56
CA GLY A 16 -5.24 12.05 13.41
C GLY A 16 -5.62 11.66 11.97
N THR A 17 -4.78 11.96 10.98
CA THR A 17 -5.00 11.52 9.60
C THR A 17 -4.69 10.03 9.43
N LYS A 18 -5.22 9.41 8.38
CA LYS A 18 -5.00 8.01 8.02
C LYS A 18 -4.28 7.94 6.68
N ASP A 19 -3.15 7.26 6.66
CA ASP A 19 -2.48 6.88 5.42
C ASP A 19 -3.07 5.56 4.92
N SER A 20 -3.32 5.49 3.61
CA SER A 20 -3.60 4.24 2.92
C SER A 20 -2.37 3.80 2.14
N ILE A 21 -1.88 2.59 2.41
CA ILE A 21 -0.60 2.07 1.92
C ILE A 21 -0.87 0.80 1.11
N CYS A 22 -0.49 0.76 -0.15
CA CYS A 22 -0.68 -0.43 -0.99
C CYS A 22 0.26 -1.56 -0.57
N LYS A 23 -0.28 -2.74 -0.26
CA LYS A 23 0.51 -3.94 0.12
C LYS A 23 1.29 -4.56 -1.04
N LYS A 24 1.03 -4.14 -2.29
CA LYS A 24 1.75 -4.63 -3.48
C LYS A 24 3.01 -3.82 -3.77
N CYS A 25 2.89 -2.50 -3.84
CA CYS A 25 3.98 -1.60 -4.22
C CYS A 25 4.60 -0.84 -3.03
N PHE A 26 4.02 -0.97 -1.83
CA PHE A 26 4.44 -0.33 -0.58
C PHE A 26 4.49 1.20 -0.63
N LEU A 27 3.68 1.81 -1.50
CA LEU A 27 3.50 3.27 -1.55
C LEU A 27 2.29 3.69 -0.73
N THR A 28 2.43 4.85 -0.08
CA THR A 28 1.29 5.60 0.43
C THR A 28 0.50 6.12 -0.76
N VAL A 29 -0.69 5.58 -0.95
CA VAL A 29 -1.65 5.93 -2.00
C VAL A 29 -2.30 7.28 -1.71
N GLY A 30 -2.47 7.59 -0.43
CA GLY A 30 -3.06 8.83 0.02
C GLY A 30 -3.04 8.98 1.53
N THR A 31 -3.23 10.20 1.98
CA THR A 31 -3.43 10.57 3.38
C THR A 31 -4.72 11.37 3.46
N GLY A 32 -5.59 11.04 4.41
CA GLY A 32 -6.77 11.86 4.64
C GLY A 32 -7.52 11.48 5.89
N GLU A 33 -8.57 12.24 6.14
CA GLU A 33 -9.27 12.25 7.43
C GLU A 33 -10.52 11.36 7.42
N THR A 34 -11.09 11.11 6.23
CA THR A 34 -12.33 10.35 6.04
C THR A 34 -12.10 9.07 5.24
N GLU A 35 -12.90 8.04 5.54
CA GLU A 35 -12.81 6.77 4.82
C GLU A 35 -13.26 6.89 3.36
N GLU A 36 -14.21 7.76 3.06
CA GLU A 36 -14.71 7.99 1.70
C GLU A 36 -13.61 8.53 0.79
N HIS A 37 -12.80 9.47 1.28
CA HIS A 37 -11.70 10.04 0.50
C HIS A 37 -10.60 8.99 0.29
N MET A 38 -10.31 8.18 1.31
CA MET A 38 -9.37 7.05 1.19
C MET A 38 -9.83 6.02 0.17
N LYS A 39 -11.12 5.64 0.17
CA LYS A 39 -11.67 4.67 -0.78
C LYS A 39 -11.56 5.14 -2.23
N ILE A 40 -11.68 6.44 -2.48
CA ILE A 40 -11.50 7.01 -3.83
C ILE A 40 -10.02 6.87 -4.26
N LEU A 41 -9.09 7.26 -3.40
CA LEU A 41 -7.65 7.16 -3.69
C LEU A 41 -7.21 5.69 -3.87
N GLU A 42 -7.72 4.79 -3.04
CA GLU A 42 -7.50 3.34 -3.15
C GLU A 42 -8.05 2.76 -4.44
N ARG A 43 -9.26 3.18 -4.85
CA ARG A 43 -9.89 2.71 -6.08
C ARG A 43 -9.15 3.18 -7.32
N ASP A 44 -8.62 4.40 -7.30
CA ASP A 44 -7.88 4.99 -8.42
C ASP A 44 -6.41 4.53 -8.46
N HIS A 45 -5.92 3.88 -7.41
CA HIS A 45 -4.53 3.44 -7.34
C HIS A 45 -4.21 2.33 -8.34
N VAL A 46 -3.36 2.66 -9.29
CA VAL A 46 -2.66 1.69 -10.14
C VAL A 46 -1.19 1.67 -9.72
N CYS A 47 -0.67 0.49 -9.41
CA CYS A 47 0.75 0.35 -9.11
C CYS A 47 1.59 0.64 -10.35
N ASP A 48 2.61 1.48 -10.20
CA ASP A 48 3.62 1.67 -11.25
C ASP A 48 4.33 0.34 -11.56
N ARG A 49 4.28 -0.06 -12.83
CA ARG A 49 4.89 -1.32 -13.31
C ARG A 49 6.37 -1.41 -12.92
N TRP A 50 7.13 -0.34 -13.14
CA TRP A 50 8.54 -0.26 -12.77
C TRP A 50 8.78 -0.58 -11.29
N ARG A 51 7.90 -0.07 -10.41
CA ARG A 51 8.05 -0.28 -8.97
C ARG A 51 7.80 -1.71 -8.57
N LEU A 52 6.83 -2.37 -9.21
CA LEU A 52 6.59 -3.80 -9.03
C LEU A 52 7.79 -4.65 -9.48
N GLU A 53 8.38 -4.32 -10.63
CA GLU A 53 9.56 -5.01 -11.17
C GLU A 53 10.77 -4.89 -10.22
N VAL A 54 11.03 -3.69 -9.68
CA VAL A 54 12.12 -3.48 -8.70
C VAL A 54 11.89 -4.30 -7.42
N ILE A 55 10.65 -4.34 -6.92
CA ILE A 55 10.30 -5.15 -5.73
C ILE A 55 10.53 -6.64 -5.99
N GLU A 56 10.17 -7.12 -7.17
CA GLU A 56 10.36 -8.51 -7.55
C GLU A 56 11.85 -8.87 -7.64
N ILE A 57 12.67 -8.02 -8.27
CA ILE A 57 14.12 -8.18 -8.31
C ILE A 57 14.71 -8.21 -6.88
N ALA A 58 14.27 -7.29 -6.01
CA ALA A 58 14.71 -7.26 -4.62
C ALA A 58 14.33 -8.56 -3.87
N ARG A 59 13.12 -9.07 -4.07
CA ARG A 59 12.67 -10.36 -3.50
C ARG A 59 13.51 -11.54 -4.00
N GLN A 60 13.88 -11.56 -5.28
CA GLN A 60 14.73 -12.61 -5.84
C GLN A 60 16.15 -12.56 -5.23
N ARG A 61 16.71 -11.37 -5.01
CA ARG A 61 18.01 -11.22 -4.31
C ARG A 61 17.97 -11.72 -2.87
N SER A 62 16.90 -11.44 -2.13
CA SER A 62 16.73 -11.95 -0.77
C SER A 62 16.66 -13.48 -0.70
N LYS A 63 16.20 -14.15 -1.76
CA LYS A 63 16.15 -15.61 -1.85
C LYS A 63 17.48 -16.26 -2.23
N VAL A 64 18.40 -15.50 -2.83
CA VAL A 64 19.72 -15.98 -3.24
C VAL A 64 20.74 -15.92 -2.09
N ASN A 65 20.49 -15.06 -1.09
CA ASN A 65 21.32 -14.91 0.11
C ASN A 65 20.85 -15.75 1.32
N GLN A 66 19.96 -16.71 1.11
CA GLN A 66 19.50 -17.68 2.13
C GLN A 66 19.96 -19.08 1.75
#